data_AF-A0A3P9DNG3-F1
#
_entry.id   AF-A0A3P9DNG3-F1
#
_cell.length_a   1.000
_cell.length_b   1.000
_cell.length_c   1.000
_cell.angle_alpha   90.00
_cell.angle_beta   90.00
_cell.angle_gamma   90.00
#
_symmetry.space_group_name_H-M   'P 1'
#
loop_
_entity.id
_entity.type
_entity.pdbx_description
1 polymer ?
#
loop_
_entity_poly.entity_id
_entity_poly.type
_entity_poly.pdbx_seq_one_letter_code
_entity_poly.pdbx_strand_id
1 'polypeptide(L)'
;MLFFLLYWIIKISPWLQFDSMNSSSDEGQVIVVSWAYYGRRDTTTCSDGRPVSQIQNVNCFWPGSMDYVTTSCNGKNSCTVEAKSSEDPCYGIYKYLEWIHLIELQTWLQFMNSSSGEGQVIVVSWVNYGRRDNTTCSHGRPVSQIQNVHCSSPSSAEYVTNRCNWQNNCTVGASNTVFGDPCGGTYKYLEVVYDCQVHNVTCEGSQANLQCGQVIVVSWANYGRRDNTTCPDGNPDHSSADSPLTCIHRCNRQNNCTVGASNTGFGDPCSGTYKYLEVFYTCQGKNLKPLDCIHSCAHKKVIAEKDSII
;
A
#
# COMPACT_ATOMS: atom_id res chain seq x y z
N MET A 1 -21.77 -17.74 1.64
CA MET A 1 -21.45 -16.77 0.57
C MET A 1 -22.13 -15.46 0.94
N LEU A 2 -21.51 -14.65 1.82
CA LEU A 2 -22.03 -13.33 2.18
C LEU A 2 -21.41 -12.32 1.22
N PHE A 3 -22.25 -11.73 0.37
CA PHE A 3 -21.89 -10.60 -0.47
C PHE A 3 -21.67 -9.39 0.45
N PHE A 4 -20.43 -8.99 0.67
CA PHE A 4 -20.12 -7.67 1.21
C PHE A 4 -20.44 -6.64 0.12
N LEU A 5 -21.45 -5.82 0.36
CA LEU A 5 -21.76 -4.67 -0.51
C LEU A 5 -20.67 -3.61 -0.32
N LEU A 6 -19.61 -3.67 -1.12
CA LEU A 6 -18.58 -2.64 -1.19
C LEU A 6 -19.15 -1.40 -1.89
N TYR A 7 -19.70 -0.46 -1.13
CA TYR A 7 -20.12 0.84 -1.65
C TYR A 7 -18.96 1.82 -1.62
N TRP A 8 -18.53 2.27 -2.79
CA TRP A 8 -17.55 3.34 -2.96
C TRP A 8 -18.21 4.69 -2.68
N ILE A 9 -17.71 5.44 -1.69
CA ILE A 9 -18.23 6.76 -1.34
C ILE A 9 -17.25 7.82 -1.84
N ILE A 10 -17.71 8.65 -2.77
CA ILE A 10 -16.97 9.80 -3.28
C ILE A 10 -17.39 11.04 -2.49
N LYS A 11 -16.42 11.77 -1.95
CA LYS A 11 -16.63 13.02 -1.23
C LYS A 11 -15.81 14.12 -1.90
N ILE A 12 -16.49 15.21 -2.27
CA ILE A 12 -15.90 16.41 -2.87
C ILE A 12 -16.26 17.58 -1.97
N SER A 13 -15.28 18.35 -1.52
CA SER A 13 -15.54 19.65 -0.92
C SER A 13 -14.71 20.76 -1.56
N PRO A 14 -15.30 21.95 -1.80
CA PRO A 14 -14.54 23.14 -2.07
C PRO A 14 -13.70 23.43 -0.83
N TRP A 15 -12.38 23.51 -0.98
CA TRP A 15 -11.51 23.88 0.14
C TRP A 15 -11.44 25.40 0.24
N LEU A 16 -12.43 25.99 0.91
CA LEU A 16 -12.31 27.33 1.46
C LEU A 16 -11.47 27.27 2.74
N GLN A 17 -10.84 28.38 3.11
CA GLN A 17 -9.96 28.54 4.28
C GLN A 17 -10.63 28.18 5.64
N PHE A 18 -11.91 27.79 5.64
CA PHE A 18 -12.73 27.44 6.81
C PHE A 18 -13.61 26.19 6.63
N ASP A 19 -13.53 25.49 5.50
CA ASP A 19 -14.38 24.30 5.27
C ASP A 19 -13.64 23.01 5.62
N SER A 20 -14.29 22.16 6.40
CA SER A 20 -13.81 20.83 6.77
C SER A 20 -14.65 19.75 6.11
N MET A 21 -14.03 18.64 5.70
CA MET A 21 -14.75 17.53 5.06
C MET A 21 -14.90 16.37 6.02
N ASN A 22 -16.14 16.00 6.31
CA ASN A 22 -16.47 14.91 7.23
C ASN A 22 -16.87 13.64 6.49
N SER A 23 -16.40 12.51 7.02
CA SER A 23 -16.98 11.21 6.74
C SER A 23 -17.24 10.46 8.04
N SER A 24 -18.26 9.61 8.05
CA SER A 24 -18.68 8.80 9.19
C SER A 24 -19.23 7.46 8.70
N SER A 25 -19.06 6.41 9.50
CA SER A 25 -19.56 5.06 9.33
C SER A 25 -20.32 4.58 10.57
N ASP A 26 -21.09 3.51 10.41
CA ASP A 26 -21.89 2.93 11.49
C ASP A 26 -21.02 2.22 12.54
N GLU A 27 -21.64 1.76 13.63
CA GLU A 27 -20.96 1.07 14.74
C GLU A 27 -20.29 -0.23 14.27
N GLY A 28 -18.99 -0.38 14.59
CA GLY A 28 -18.17 -1.52 14.15
C GLY A 28 -17.68 -1.44 12.70
N GLN A 29 -17.91 -0.30 12.02
CA GLN A 29 -17.39 -0.04 10.68
C GLN A 29 -16.28 1.02 10.71
N VAL A 30 -15.26 0.84 9.88
CA VAL A 30 -14.17 1.81 9.75
C VAL A 30 -14.08 2.36 8.33
N ILE A 31 -13.61 3.60 8.22
CA ILE A 31 -13.30 4.26 6.96
C ILE A 31 -11.97 3.69 6.44
N VAL A 32 -11.98 3.26 5.17
CA VAL A 32 -10.79 2.86 4.41
C VAL A 32 -10.65 3.76 3.20
N VAL A 33 -9.75 4.74 3.29
CA VAL A 33 -9.43 5.66 2.20
C VAL A 33 -8.78 4.87 1.07
N SER A 34 -9.42 4.89 -0.10
CA SER A 34 -8.93 4.24 -1.31
C SER A 34 -8.15 5.20 -2.19
N TRP A 35 -8.51 6.48 -2.18
CA TRP A 35 -7.86 7.51 -2.99
C TRP A 35 -8.15 8.90 -2.42
N ALA A 36 -7.20 9.83 -2.53
CA ALA A 36 -7.43 11.24 -2.17
C ALA A 36 -6.62 12.20 -3.03
N TYR A 37 -7.20 13.38 -3.26
CA TYR A 37 -6.67 14.39 -4.16
C TYR A 37 -7.00 15.80 -3.69
N TYR A 38 -5.98 16.57 -3.37
CA TYR A 38 -6.08 17.99 -3.11
C TYR A 38 -5.43 18.79 -4.23
N GLY A 39 -6.21 19.66 -4.87
CA GLY A 39 -5.74 20.45 -6.00
C GLY A 39 -6.88 20.81 -6.94
N ARG A 40 -6.63 20.71 -8.24
CA ARG A 40 -7.64 20.85 -9.30
C ARG A 40 -7.28 19.96 -10.47
N ARG A 41 -8.20 19.06 -10.85
CA ARG A 41 -8.07 18.13 -11.99
C ARG A 41 -9.03 18.44 -13.15
N ASP A 42 -9.97 19.36 -12.94
CA ASP A 42 -10.93 19.77 -13.96
C ASP A 42 -11.41 21.23 -13.76
N THR A 43 -12.02 21.80 -14.80
CA THR A 43 -12.45 23.20 -14.84
C THR A 43 -13.87 23.43 -14.29
N THR A 44 -14.59 22.36 -13.96
CA THR A 44 -16.03 22.38 -13.64
C THR A 44 -16.32 22.13 -12.16
N THR A 45 -15.48 21.36 -11.48
CA THR A 45 -15.63 21.03 -10.07
C THR A 45 -15.31 22.27 -9.24
N CYS A 46 -16.28 22.66 -8.41
CA CYS A 46 -16.23 23.84 -7.55
C CYS A 46 -15.84 25.13 -8.32
N SER A 47 -16.42 25.35 -9.51
CA SER A 47 -16.12 26.50 -10.38
C SER A 47 -17.07 27.69 -10.25
N ASP A 48 -18.20 27.52 -9.55
CA ASP A 48 -19.25 28.55 -9.49
C ASP A 48 -18.73 29.87 -8.90
N GLY A 49 -18.94 30.96 -9.63
CA GLY A 49 -18.50 32.30 -9.24
C GLY A 49 -16.98 32.53 -9.29
N ARG A 50 -16.20 31.59 -9.83
CA ARG A 50 -14.73 31.70 -9.88
C ARG A 50 -14.23 32.32 -11.19
N PRO A 51 -13.22 33.21 -11.13
CA PRO A 51 -12.56 33.71 -12.33
C PRO A 51 -11.93 32.56 -13.12
N VAL A 52 -11.98 32.67 -14.45
CA VAL A 52 -11.39 31.70 -15.38
C VAL A 52 -9.91 31.43 -15.07
N SER A 53 -9.15 32.47 -14.70
CA SER A 53 -7.74 32.34 -14.32
C SER A 53 -7.49 31.44 -13.09
N GLN A 54 -8.48 31.29 -12.21
CA GLN A 54 -8.38 30.45 -11.01
C GLN A 54 -8.78 28.99 -11.24
N ILE A 55 -9.39 28.67 -12.39
CA ILE A 55 -9.93 27.32 -12.67
C ILE A 55 -9.31 26.65 -13.90
N GLN A 56 -8.49 27.36 -14.68
CA GLN A 56 -7.86 26.83 -15.89
C GLN A 56 -6.71 25.83 -15.61
N ASN A 57 -6.01 25.96 -14.49
CA ASN A 57 -4.91 25.04 -14.18
C ASN A 57 -5.45 23.75 -13.56
N VAL A 58 -5.65 22.75 -14.43
CA VAL A 58 -6.13 21.41 -14.07
C VAL A 58 -5.00 20.39 -13.81
N ASN A 59 -3.74 20.84 -13.85
CA ASN A 59 -2.58 20.02 -13.51
C ASN A 59 -2.06 20.35 -12.09
N CYS A 60 -2.95 20.83 -11.23
CA CYS A 60 -2.62 21.21 -9.87
C CYS A 60 -2.90 20.07 -8.91
N PHE A 61 -1.87 19.53 -8.27
CA PHE A 61 -2.05 18.47 -7.28
C PHE A 61 -0.97 18.51 -6.21
N TRP A 62 -1.39 18.23 -4.99
CA TRP A 62 -0.51 18.05 -3.86
C TRP A 62 -0.19 16.56 -3.62
N PRO A 63 1.08 16.11 -3.75
CA PRO A 63 1.43 14.69 -3.59
C PRO A 63 1.04 14.10 -2.22
N GLY A 64 1.04 14.92 -1.17
CA GLY A 64 0.73 14.49 0.20
C GLY A 64 -0.75 14.21 0.47
N SER A 65 -1.63 14.41 -0.51
CA SER A 65 -3.09 14.28 -0.33
C SER A 65 -3.52 12.93 0.23
N MET A 66 -2.96 11.84 -0.32
CA MET A 66 -3.29 10.49 0.09
C MET A 66 -2.89 10.23 1.55
N ASP A 67 -1.62 10.50 1.87
CA ASP A 67 -1.07 10.32 3.23
C ASP A 67 -1.81 11.18 4.27
N TYR A 68 -2.18 12.39 3.89
CA TYR A 68 -2.91 13.31 4.76
C TYR A 68 -4.31 12.78 5.11
N VAL A 69 -5.06 12.33 4.10
CA VAL A 69 -6.42 11.81 4.31
C VAL A 69 -6.39 10.44 4.97
N THR A 70 -5.48 9.54 4.59
CA THR A 70 -5.34 8.22 5.23
C THR A 70 -4.94 8.35 6.70
N THR A 71 -3.99 9.22 7.04
CA THR A 71 -3.61 9.50 8.43
C THR A 71 -4.78 10.08 9.23
N SER A 72 -5.60 10.90 8.58
CA SER A 72 -6.74 11.55 9.23
C SER A 72 -7.94 10.62 9.41
N CYS A 73 -8.16 9.66 8.50
CA CYS A 73 -9.41 8.92 8.38
C CYS A 73 -9.32 7.39 8.50
N ASN A 74 -8.22 6.75 8.10
CA ASN A 74 -8.17 5.28 8.11
C ASN A 74 -8.34 4.72 9.52
N GLY A 75 -9.17 3.69 9.66
CA GLY A 75 -9.40 3.01 10.94
C GLY A 75 -10.21 3.83 11.95
N LYS A 76 -10.79 4.96 11.51
CA LYS A 76 -11.76 5.73 12.30
C LYS A 76 -13.15 5.46 11.76
N ASN A 77 -14.14 5.50 12.64
CA ASN A 77 -15.53 5.48 12.23
C ASN A 77 -16.06 6.88 11.87
N SER A 78 -15.30 7.92 12.17
CA SER A 78 -15.59 9.28 11.77
C SER A 78 -14.30 10.07 11.71
N CYS A 79 -14.16 10.90 10.69
CA CYS A 79 -13.02 11.80 10.55
C CYS A 79 -13.45 13.13 9.93
N THR A 80 -12.71 14.17 10.30
CA THR A 80 -12.76 15.49 9.72
C THR A 80 -11.41 15.78 9.11
N VAL A 81 -11.36 16.05 7.82
CA VAL A 81 -10.15 16.50 7.14
C VAL A 81 -10.21 18.02 7.03
N GLU A 82 -9.30 18.69 7.73
CA GLU A 82 -9.23 20.16 7.80
C GLU A 82 -8.36 20.76 6.71
N ALA A 83 -8.60 22.04 6.41
CA ALA A 83 -7.86 22.77 5.40
C ALA A 83 -6.39 23.03 5.82
N LYS A 84 -5.43 22.24 5.31
CA LYS A 84 -3.98 22.48 5.51
C LYS A 84 -3.50 23.66 4.66
N SER A 85 -3.51 24.87 5.23
CA SER A 85 -3.16 26.12 4.55
C SER A 85 -1.67 26.31 4.27
N SER A 86 -0.78 25.49 4.85
CA SER A 86 0.67 25.64 4.75
C SER A 86 1.29 25.00 3.50
N GLU A 87 0.54 24.18 2.76
CA GLU A 87 1.02 23.48 1.56
C GLU A 87 0.10 23.77 0.37
N ASP A 88 0.36 24.89 -0.32
CA ASP A 88 -0.37 25.25 -1.54
C ASP A 88 0.33 24.65 -2.79
N PRO A 89 -0.27 23.65 -3.46
CA PRO A 89 0.31 23.05 -4.67
C PRO A 89 0.28 23.97 -5.89
N CYS A 90 -0.58 25.01 -5.90
CA CYS A 90 -0.75 25.90 -7.04
C CYS A 90 -1.32 27.26 -6.61
N TYR A 91 -0.41 28.21 -6.38
CA TYR A 91 -0.79 29.55 -5.97
C TYR A 91 -1.74 30.23 -6.98
N GLY A 92 -2.77 30.90 -6.46
CA GLY A 92 -3.76 31.63 -7.27
C GLY A 92 -4.79 30.76 -7.98
N ILE A 93 -4.69 29.43 -7.86
CA ILE A 93 -5.68 28.48 -8.39
C ILE A 93 -6.61 28.03 -7.26
N TYR A 94 -7.89 28.00 -7.55
CA TYR A 94 -8.90 27.53 -6.62
C TYR A 94 -8.85 26.01 -6.55
N LYS A 95 -8.75 25.44 -5.34
CA LYS A 95 -8.52 24.01 -5.12
C LYS A 95 -9.74 23.35 -4.46
N TYR A 96 -9.84 22.04 -4.58
CA TYR A 96 -10.79 21.19 -3.87
C TYR A 96 -10.11 19.92 -3.38
N LEU A 97 -10.65 19.35 -2.31
CA LEU A 97 -10.32 18.01 -1.88
C LEU A 97 -11.40 17.08 -2.42
N GLU A 98 -10.96 16.07 -3.16
CA GLU A 98 -11.75 14.93 -3.58
C GLU A 98 -11.13 13.69 -2.96
N TRP A 99 -11.92 12.82 -2.34
CA TRP A 99 -11.43 11.54 -1.88
C TRP A 99 -12.52 10.48 -1.95
N ILE A 100 -12.04 9.25 -2.03
CA ILE A 100 -12.84 8.06 -2.21
C ILE A 100 -12.49 7.11 -1.07
N HIS A 101 -13.50 6.59 -0.41
CA HIS A 101 -13.33 5.59 0.64
C HIS A 101 -14.39 4.51 0.57
N LEU A 102 -14.07 3.41 1.24
CA LEU A 102 -14.96 2.32 1.53
C LEU A 102 -15.26 2.33 3.03
N ILE A 103 -16.41 1.78 3.37
CA ILE A 103 -16.79 1.53 4.76
C ILE A 103 -16.76 0.01 4.95
N GLU A 104 -15.91 -0.47 5.86
CA GLU A 104 -15.73 -1.90 6.09
C GLU A 104 -16.13 -2.30 7.52
N LEU A 105 -16.97 -3.34 7.63
CA LEU A 105 -17.25 -4.09 8.87
C LEU A 105 -16.02 -4.97 9.17
N GLN A 106 -15.06 -4.51 9.97
CA GLN A 106 -13.78 -5.23 10.05
C GLN A 106 -13.58 -6.04 11.33
N THR A 107 -13.73 -7.36 11.15
CA THR A 107 -13.17 -8.41 12.01
C THR A 107 -12.00 -9.16 11.35
N TRP A 108 -11.73 -8.90 10.05
CA TRP A 108 -10.66 -9.53 9.27
C TRP A 108 -10.01 -8.50 8.33
N LEU A 109 -8.67 -8.44 8.25
CA LEU A 109 -7.99 -7.69 7.19
C LEU A 109 -7.98 -8.51 5.92
N GLN A 110 -8.61 -8.03 4.86
CA GLN A 110 -8.37 -8.52 3.50
C GLN A 110 -7.47 -7.53 2.76
N PHE A 111 -6.33 -8.02 2.27
CA PHE A 111 -5.41 -7.25 1.44
C PHE A 111 -5.65 -7.64 -0.02
N MET A 112 -6.48 -6.89 -0.74
CA MET A 112 -6.69 -7.10 -2.18
C MET A 112 -5.77 -6.20 -3.02
N ASN A 113 -5.16 -6.80 -4.04
CA ASN A 113 -4.55 -6.09 -5.15
C ASN A 113 -5.67 -5.39 -5.95
N SER A 114 -5.90 -4.10 -5.70
CA SER A 114 -6.85 -3.30 -6.49
C SER A 114 -6.24 -2.71 -7.76
N SER A 115 -5.07 -3.16 -8.21
CA SER A 115 -4.46 -2.66 -9.44
C SER A 115 -4.48 -3.73 -10.52
N SER A 116 -4.91 -3.30 -11.70
CA SER A 116 -5.04 -3.99 -12.97
C SER A 116 -3.68 -4.45 -13.53
N GLY A 117 -2.93 -5.26 -12.79
CA GLY A 117 -1.65 -5.83 -13.22
C GLY A 117 -1.50 -7.25 -12.70
N GLU A 118 -1.59 -8.22 -13.61
CA GLU A 118 -1.18 -9.60 -13.35
C GLU A 118 0.27 -9.61 -12.83
N GLY A 119 0.55 -10.33 -11.74
CA GLY A 119 1.91 -10.54 -11.24
C GLY A 119 2.43 -9.58 -10.16
N GLN A 120 1.59 -8.78 -9.49
CA GLN A 120 2.03 -8.05 -8.28
C GLN A 120 1.85 -8.88 -6.99
N VAL A 121 2.78 -8.71 -6.06
CA VAL A 121 2.82 -9.35 -4.75
C VAL A 121 2.92 -8.33 -3.62
N ILE A 122 2.45 -8.72 -2.43
CA ILE A 122 2.50 -7.93 -1.20
C ILE A 122 3.92 -7.98 -0.62
N VAL A 123 4.44 -6.82 -0.23
CA VAL A 123 5.68 -6.68 0.55
C VAL A 123 5.37 -5.83 1.78
N VAL A 124 5.36 -6.48 2.94
CA VAL A 124 5.10 -5.85 4.23
C VAL A 124 6.32 -5.05 4.68
N SER A 125 6.14 -3.78 5.00
CA SER A 125 7.20 -2.89 5.47
C SER A 125 7.16 -2.65 6.96
N TRP A 126 5.96 -2.63 7.56
CA TRP A 126 5.80 -2.44 8.99
C TRP A 126 4.48 -3.01 9.52
N VAL A 127 4.48 -3.51 10.76
CA VAL A 127 3.29 -4.12 11.40
C VAL A 127 3.30 -3.85 12.90
N ASN A 128 2.11 -3.68 13.48
CA ASN A 128 1.89 -3.79 14.92
C ASN A 128 0.49 -4.32 15.24
N TYR A 129 0.42 -5.34 16.09
CA TYR A 129 -0.81 -5.64 16.83
C TYR A 129 -0.71 -5.05 18.24
N GLY A 130 -1.58 -4.10 18.58
CA GLY A 130 -1.52 -3.39 19.85
C GLY A 130 -2.27 -2.07 19.82
N ARG A 131 -1.71 -1.03 20.42
CA ARG A 131 -2.24 0.34 20.37
C ARG A 131 -1.08 1.32 20.46
N ARG A 132 -1.04 2.28 19.53
CA ARG A 132 -0.03 3.34 19.42
C ARG A 132 -0.57 4.75 19.63
N ASP A 133 -1.91 4.88 19.65
CA ASP A 133 -2.58 6.15 19.87
C ASP A 133 -4.00 5.96 20.48
N ASN A 134 -4.58 7.05 20.98
CA ASN A 134 -5.88 7.05 21.67
C ASN A 134 -7.07 7.38 20.75
N THR A 135 -6.84 7.62 19.47
CA THR A 135 -7.86 8.05 18.49
C THR A 135 -8.27 6.95 17.53
N THR A 136 -7.36 6.04 17.20
CA THR A 136 -7.57 4.90 16.33
C THR A 136 -8.40 3.86 17.07
N CYS A 137 -9.50 3.40 16.45
CA CYS A 137 -10.39 2.38 17.00
C CYS A 137 -10.81 2.68 18.45
N SER A 138 -11.22 3.92 18.73
CA SER A 138 -11.54 4.41 20.09
C SER A 138 -13.04 4.70 20.31
N HIS A 139 -13.84 4.74 19.25
CA HIS A 139 -15.25 5.08 19.34
C HIS A 139 -16.05 4.06 20.17
N GLY A 140 -16.91 4.55 21.06
CA GLY A 140 -17.73 3.72 21.94
C GLY A 140 -16.94 2.93 22.99
N ARG A 141 -15.62 3.13 23.10
CA ARG A 141 -14.76 2.41 24.04
C ARG A 141 -14.58 3.19 25.34
N PRO A 142 -14.57 2.51 26.50
CA PRO A 142 -14.20 3.14 27.77
C PRO A 142 -12.79 3.72 27.71
N VAL A 143 -12.59 4.88 28.34
CA VAL A 143 -11.29 5.57 28.40
C VAL A 143 -10.18 4.63 28.91
N SER A 144 -10.48 3.77 29.88
CA SER A 144 -9.53 2.78 30.41
C SER A 144 -8.99 1.80 29.37
N GLN A 145 -9.74 1.53 28.29
CA GLN A 145 -9.32 0.61 27.23
C GLN A 145 -8.47 1.27 26.14
N ILE A 146 -8.39 2.61 26.11
CA ILE A 146 -7.70 3.37 25.03
C ILE A 146 -6.51 4.19 25.52
N GLN A 147 -6.27 4.26 26.83
CA GLN A 147 -5.18 5.05 27.43
C GLN A 147 -3.79 4.45 27.19
N ASN A 148 -3.66 3.13 27.13
CA ASN A 148 -2.36 2.49 26.94
C ASN A 148 -1.96 2.51 25.45
N VAL A 149 -1.20 3.53 25.07
CA VAL A 149 -0.68 3.75 23.71
C VAL A 149 0.74 3.20 23.50
N HIS A 150 1.30 2.53 24.50
CA HIS A 150 2.59 1.84 24.42
C HIS A 150 2.37 0.34 24.44
N CYS A 151 1.44 -0.12 23.60
CA CYS A 151 1.10 -1.52 23.47
C CYS A 151 1.50 -2.06 22.10
N SER A 152 2.39 -3.05 22.08
CA SER A 152 2.87 -3.66 20.85
C SER A 152 3.18 -5.13 21.04
N SER A 153 2.67 -5.97 20.14
CA SER A 153 3.02 -7.39 20.08
C SER A 153 4.31 -7.59 19.28
N PRO A 154 5.37 -8.14 19.89
CA PRO A 154 6.64 -8.34 19.20
C PRO A 154 6.57 -9.39 18.07
N SER A 155 5.63 -10.34 18.15
CA SER A 155 5.46 -11.40 17.14
C SER A 155 4.62 -10.97 15.93
N SER A 156 3.97 -9.80 16.00
CA SER A 156 3.04 -9.37 14.96
C SER A 156 3.71 -9.14 13.60
N ALA A 157 4.90 -8.54 13.59
CA ALA A 157 5.68 -8.33 12.38
C ALA A 157 6.10 -9.64 11.72
N GLU A 158 6.69 -10.57 12.48
CA GLU A 158 7.12 -11.86 11.96
C GLU A 158 5.94 -12.66 11.38
N TYR A 159 4.83 -12.75 12.13
CA TYR A 159 3.65 -13.51 11.69
C TYR A 159 3.08 -12.97 10.38
N VAL A 160 2.84 -11.66 10.30
CA VAL A 160 2.22 -11.04 9.11
C VAL A 160 3.18 -11.08 7.93
N THR A 161 4.48 -10.84 8.14
CA THR A 161 5.51 -10.92 7.10
C THR A 161 5.56 -12.33 6.51
N ASN A 162 5.66 -13.36 7.34
CA ASN A 162 5.74 -14.75 6.89
C ASN A 162 4.48 -15.22 6.17
N ARG A 163 3.31 -14.70 6.58
CA ARG A 163 2.03 -15.07 5.99
C ARG A 163 1.70 -14.33 4.70
N CYS A 164 2.05 -13.04 4.63
CA CYS A 164 1.57 -12.14 3.57
C CYS A 164 2.61 -11.79 2.52
N ASN A 165 3.91 -11.81 2.84
CA ASN A 165 4.91 -11.49 1.83
C ASN A 165 4.82 -12.48 0.67
N TRP A 166 5.01 -11.95 -0.54
CA TRP A 166 5.03 -12.72 -1.78
C TRP A 166 3.67 -13.30 -2.19
N GLN A 167 2.60 -13.03 -1.41
CA GLN A 167 1.24 -13.38 -1.80
C GLN A 167 0.62 -12.27 -2.65
N ASN A 168 -0.27 -12.64 -3.56
CA ASN A 168 -1.10 -11.69 -4.32
C ASN A 168 -2.33 -11.21 -3.52
N ASN A 169 -2.71 -11.96 -2.49
CA ASN A 169 -3.77 -11.66 -1.55
C ASN A 169 -3.40 -12.25 -0.19
N CYS A 170 -3.64 -11.51 0.89
CA CYS A 170 -3.43 -12.01 2.24
C CYS A 170 -4.64 -11.68 3.11
N THR A 171 -4.95 -12.58 4.05
CA THR A 171 -5.97 -12.34 5.07
C THR A 171 -5.41 -12.65 6.45
N VAL A 172 -5.56 -11.69 7.37
CA VAL A 172 -5.05 -11.76 8.74
C VAL A 172 -6.15 -11.31 9.71
N GLY A 173 -6.49 -12.17 10.67
CA GLY A 173 -7.41 -11.83 11.75
C GLY A 173 -6.70 -11.02 12.83
N ALA A 174 -7.25 -9.87 13.22
CA ALA A 174 -6.71 -9.04 14.28
C ALA A 174 -7.21 -9.55 15.65
N SER A 175 -6.58 -10.58 16.21
CA SER A 175 -7.07 -11.19 17.45
C SER A 175 -5.96 -11.62 18.41
N ASN A 176 -6.35 -11.78 19.68
CA ASN A 176 -5.46 -12.35 20.69
C ASN A 176 -5.13 -13.82 20.41
N THR A 177 -5.98 -14.54 19.68
CA THR A 177 -5.73 -15.93 19.29
C THR A 177 -4.61 -16.04 18.24
N VAL A 178 -4.44 -14.99 17.42
CA VAL A 178 -3.38 -14.92 16.41
C VAL A 178 -2.09 -14.33 16.98
N PHE A 179 -2.18 -13.23 17.73
CA PHE A 179 -1.01 -12.42 18.13
C PHE A 179 -0.67 -12.46 19.63
N GLY A 180 -1.42 -13.23 20.41
CA GLY A 180 -1.38 -13.15 21.88
C GLY A 180 -2.02 -11.87 22.41
N ASP A 181 -2.03 -11.69 23.74
CA ASP A 181 -2.45 -10.43 24.35
C ASP A 181 -1.24 -9.64 24.90
N PRO A 182 -0.72 -8.65 24.14
CA PRO A 182 0.42 -7.85 24.58
C PRO A 182 0.07 -6.85 25.71
N CYS A 183 -1.21 -6.54 25.93
CA CYS A 183 -1.66 -5.57 26.92
C CYS A 183 -3.10 -5.85 27.35
N GLY A 184 -3.26 -6.71 28.36
CA GLY A 184 -4.57 -7.07 28.92
C GLY A 184 -5.37 -5.83 29.37
N GLY A 185 -6.66 -5.81 29.06
CA GLY A 185 -7.55 -4.68 29.38
C GLY A 185 -7.46 -3.48 28.44
N THR A 186 -6.50 -3.46 27.50
CA THR A 186 -6.42 -2.45 26.43
C THR A 186 -7.06 -2.99 25.15
N TYR A 187 -7.90 -2.17 24.51
CA TYR A 187 -8.47 -2.46 23.21
C TYR A 187 -7.39 -2.27 22.14
N LYS A 188 -7.16 -3.29 21.31
CA LYS A 188 -6.04 -3.36 20.35
C LYS A 188 -6.55 -3.32 18.91
N TYR A 189 -5.69 -2.91 18.01
CA TYR A 189 -5.87 -2.96 16.57
C TYR A 189 -4.61 -3.52 15.90
N LEU A 190 -4.80 -4.15 14.75
CA LEU A 190 -3.70 -4.55 13.87
C LEU A 190 -3.48 -3.43 12.84
N GLU A 191 -2.30 -2.84 12.84
CA GLU A 191 -1.88 -1.82 11.89
C GLU A 191 -0.78 -2.40 10.99
N VAL A 192 -0.98 -2.35 9.67
CA VAL A 192 -0.04 -2.90 8.68
C VAL A 192 0.25 -1.84 7.63
N VAL A 193 1.54 -1.63 7.37
CA VAL A 193 2.05 -0.86 6.22
C VAL A 193 2.67 -1.85 5.25
N TYR A 194 2.23 -1.79 4.00
CA TYR A 194 2.73 -2.67 2.93
C TYR A 194 2.77 -1.94 1.59
N ASP A 195 3.56 -2.51 0.70
CA ASP A 195 3.72 -2.09 -0.70
C ASP A 195 3.32 -3.24 -1.63
N CYS A 196 3.03 -2.93 -2.89
CA CYS A 196 2.88 -3.96 -3.93
C CYS A 196 4.03 -3.85 -4.93
N GLN A 197 4.66 -4.99 -5.24
CA GLN A 197 5.79 -5.06 -6.16
C GLN A 197 5.47 -6.05 -7.27
N VAL A 198 5.94 -5.79 -8.49
CA VAL A 198 5.84 -6.75 -9.59
C VAL A 198 6.84 -7.87 -9.33
N HIS A 199 6.36 -9.11 -9.34
CA HIS A 199 7.15 -10.32 -9.24
C HIS A 199 7.34 -10.92 -10.63
N ASN A 200 8.59 -11.01 -11.08
CA ASN A 200 8.93 -11.62 -12.36
C ASN A 200 9.88 -12.79 -12.15
N VAL A 201 9.55 -13.94 -12.72
CA VAL A 201 10.37 -15.15 -12.68
C VAL A 201 10.70 -15.55 -14.11
N THR A 202 11.97 -15.85 -14.37
CA THR A 202 12.47 -16.29 -15.67
C THR A 202 13.47 -17.44 -15.47
N CYS A 203 13.21 -18.60 -16.08
CA CYS A 203 14.08 -19.76 -15.96
C CYS A 203 15.43 -19.57 -16.69
N GLU A 204 16.47 -20.26 -16.22
CA GLU A 204 17.80 -20.25 -16.83
C GLU A 204 17.73 -20.61 -18.33
N GLY A 205 18.43 -19.82 -19.15
CA GLY A 205 18.40 -19.89 -20.62
C GLY A 205 17.38 -18.97 -21.28
N SER A 206 16.46 -18.36 -20.52
CA SER A 206 15.44 -17.43 -21.04
C SER A 206 15.78 -15.96 -20.78
N GLN A 207 14.98 -15.05 -21.36
CA GLN A 207 15.13 -13.60 -21.16
C GLN A 207 13.97 -13.03 -20.34
N ALA A 208 14.31 -12.35 -19.24
CA ALA A 208 13.38 -11.60 -18.43
C ALA A 208 13.11 -10.25 -19.09
N ASN A 209 11.82 -9.92 -19.24
CA ASN A 209 11.39 -8.63 -19.80
C ASN A 209 10.68 -7.83 -18.71
N LEU A 210 11.39 -6.87 -18.14
CA LEU A 210 10.84 -5.92 -17.17
C LEU A 210 10.26 -4.74 -17.94
N GLN A 211 9.01 -4.39 -17.69
CA GLN A 211 8.34 -3.30 -18.40
C GLN A 211 7.53 -2.45 -17.43
N CYS A 212 7.67 -1.13 -17.59
CA CYS A 212 6.89 -0.12 -16.90
C CYS A 212 6.48 0.96 -17.91
N GLY A 213 5.28 1.51 -17.78
CA GLY A 213 4.93 2.78 -18.44
C GLY A 213 5.78 3.97 -17.97
N GLN A 214 6.49 3.83 -16.84
CA GLN A 214 7.32 4.85 -16.19
C GLN A 214 8.79 4.41 -16.05
N VAL A 215 9.33 4.24 -14.82
CA VAL A 215 10.64 3.61 -14.56
C VAL A 215 10.55 2.41 -13.67
N ILE A 216 11.43 1.46 -13.97
CA ILE A 216 11.72 0.32 -13.13
C ILE A 216 12.60 0.79 -11.95
N VAL A 217 12.17 0.43 -10.75
CA VAL A 217 12.98 0.47 -9.53
C VAL A 217 13.03 -0.94 -8.96
N VAL A 218 14.17 -1.60 -9.11
CA VAL A 218 14.40 -2.95 -8.61
C VAL A 218 14.63 -2.88 -7.11
N SER A 219 13.79 -3.57 -6.34
CA SER A 219 13.90 -3.68 -4.88
C SER A 219 14.76 -4.87 -4.47
N TRP A 220 14.62 -6.00 -5.18
CA TRP A 220 15.34 -7.22 -4.92
C TRP A 220 15.41 -8.08 -6.20
N ALA A 221 16.47 -8.87 -6.34
CA ALA A 221 16.54 -9.91 -7.35
C ALA A 221 17.44 -11.06 -6.86
N ASN A 222 17.28 -12.22 -7.47
CA ASN A 222 18.19 -13.33 -7.31
C ASN A 222 18.29 -14.09 -8.62
N TYR A 223 19.50 -14.51 -8.97
CA TYR A 223 19.71 -15.54 -9.97
C TYR A 223 20.22 -16.77 -9.24
N GLY A 224 19.39 -17.80 -9.12
CA GLY A 224 19.66 -18.96 -8.26
C GLY A 224 18.46 -19.89 -8.18
N ARG A 225 18.35 -20.70 -7.13
CA ARG A 225 17.16 -21.51 -6.83
C ARG A 225 16.80 -21.39 -5.35
N ARG A 226 15.57 -21.01 -5.05
CA ARG A 226 15.03 -20.88 -3.68
C ARG A 226 13.98 -21.94 -3.33
N ASP A 227 13.40 -22.58 -4.35
CA ASP A 227 12.39 -23.61 -4.21
C ASP A 227 12.42 -24.64 -5.37
N ASN A 228 11.67 -25.73 -5.20
CA ASN A 228 11.66 -26.87 -6.15
C ASN A 228 10.47 -26.84 -7.12
N THR A 229 9.58 -25.86 -6.99
CA THR A 229 8.37 -25.73 -7.81
C THR A 229 8.55 -24.75 -8.96
N THR A 230 9.38 -23.74 -8.76
CA THR A 230 9.73 -22.73 -9.74
C THR A 230 10.71 -23.29 -10.76
N CYS A 231 10.36 -23.17 -12.05
CA CYS A 231 11.12 -23.71 -13.18
C CYS A 231 11.41 -25.22 -13.00
N PRO A 232 10.36 -26.07 -13.08
CA PRO A 232 10.42 -27.48 -12.70
C PRO A 232 11.19 -28.37 -13.69
N ASP A 233 11.47 -27.89 -14.89
CA ASP A 233 12.10 -28.66 -15.97
C ASP A 233 13.59 -29.00 -15.73
N GLY A 234 14.17 -28.62 -14.58
CA GLY A 234 15.57 -28.87 -14.24
C GLY A 234 15.77 -29.68 -12.97
N ASN A 235 17.01 -30.18 -12.75
CA ASN A 235 17.37 -30.97 -11.57
C ASN A 235 17.27 -30.11 -10.29
N PRO A 236 16.35 -30.39 -9.35
CA PRO A 236 16.15 -29.59 -8.15
C PRO A 236 17.12 -30.03 -7.05
N ASP A 237 18.40 -29.70 -7.20
CA ASP A 237 19.36 -29.81 -6.09
C ASP A 237 19.30 -28.53 -5.24
N HIS A 238 19.19 -28.72 -3.91
CA HIS A 238 19.03 -27.64 -2.94
C HIS A 238 20.32 -26.84 -2.77
N SER A 239 20.47 -25.77 -3.56
CA SER A 239 21.51 -24.77 -3.34
C SER A 239 20.96 -23.35 -3.53
N SER A 240 20.55 -22.77 -2.41
CA SER A 240 20.10 -21.37 -2.29
C SER A 240 21.30 -20.44 -2.25
N ALA A 241 21.98 -20.28 -3.39
CA ALA A 241 23.03 -19.28 -3.51
C ALA A 241 22.43 -18.00 -4.10
N ASP A 242 22.49 -16.90 -3.32
CA ASP A 242 22.12 -15.57 -3.80
C ASP A 242 23.23 -15.04 -4.73
N SER A 243 22.86 -14.71 -5.97
CA SER A 243 23.80 -14.05 -6.90
C SER A 243 23.92 -12.55 -6.62
N PRO A 244 25.08 -11.92 -6.90
CA PRO A 244 25.23 -10.47 -6.83
C PRO A 244 24.21 -9.75 -7.73
N LEU A 245 23.47 -8.80 -7.14
CA LEU A 245 22.45 -7.94 -7.78
C LEU A 245 22.98 -7.00 -8.89
N THR A 246 24.27 -7.06 -9.19
CA THR A 246 24.96 -6.06 -10.02
C THR A 246 24.38 -5.94 -11.43
N CYS A 247 23.98 -7.04 -12.05
CA CYS A 247 23.45 -7.03 -13.42
C CYS A 247 21.97 -6.63 -13.52
N ILE A 248 21.22 -6.62 -12.42
CA ILE A 248 19.82 -6.17 -12.45
C ILE A 248 19.71 -4.66 -12.21
N HIS A 249 20.66 -4.06 -11.48
CA HIS A 249 20.68 -2.62 -11.22
C HIS A 249 20.74 -1.77 -12.50
N ARG A 250 21.22 -2.32 -13.62
CA ARG A 250 21.19 -1.63 -14.92
C ARG A 250 19.77 -1.32 -15.41
N CYS A 251 18.78 -2.08 -14.96
CA CYS A 251 17.38 -1.83 -15.29
C CYS A 251 16.79 -0.64 -14.53
N ASN A 252 17.44 -0.21 -13.45
CA ASN A 252 16.97 0.94 -12.69
C ASN A 252 16.90 2.18 -13.58
N ARG A 253 15.81 2.94 -13.45
CA ARG A 253 15.52 4.15 -14.24
C ARG A 253 15.27 3.90 -15.74
N GLN A 254 15.16 2.65 -16.17
CA GLN A 254 14.70 2.30 -17.52
C GLN A 254 13.18 2.09 -17.52
N ASN A 255 12.54 2.32 -18.67
CA ASN A 255 11.11 2.03 -18.88
C ASN A 255 10.89 0.57 -19.31
N ASN A 256 11.85 0.01 -20.03
CA ASN A 256 11.92 -1.41 -20.34
C ASN A 256 13.35 -1.90 -20.10
N CYS A 257 13.50 -3.16 -19.70
CA CYS A 257 14.80 -3.78 -19.52
C CYS A 257 14.70 -5.26 -19.83
N THR A 258 15.60 -5.76 -20.66
CA THR A 258 15.71 -7.19 -20.97
C THR A 258 16.99 -7.75 -20.35
N VAL A 259 16.85 -8.82 -19.58
CA VAL A 259 17.96 -9.46 -18.87
C VAL A 259 17.92 -10.96 -19.10
N GLY A 260 18.99 -11.52 -19.69
CA GLY A 260 19.12 -12.96 -19.85
C GLY A 260 19.45 -13.65 -18.53
N ALA A 261 18.62 -14.61 -18.12
CA ALA A 261 18.86 -15.46 -16.96
C ALA A 261 19.94 -16.50 -17.32
N SER A 262 21.21 -16.15 -17.13
CA SER A 262 22.35 -16.98 -17.56
C SER A 262 23.59 -16.75 -16.72
N ASN A 263 24.45 -17.77 -16.67
CA ASN A 263 25.73 -17.72 -15.96
C ASN A 263 26.71 -16.68 -16.55
N THR A 264 26.57 -16.36 -17.85
CA THR A 264 27.36 -15.31 -18.50
C THR A 264 27.06 -13.93 -17.93
N GLY A 265 25.81 -13.68 -17.52
CA GLY A 265 25.39 -12.40 -16.95
C GLY A 265 25.65 -12.31 -15.45
N PHE A 266 25.38 -13.37 -14.70
CA PHE A 266 25.33 -13.31 -13.23
C PHE A 266 26.44 -14.11 -12.52
N GLY A 267 27.27 -14.84 -13.27
CA GLY A 267 28.10 -15.91 -12.73
C GLY A 267 27.28 -17.18 -12.45
N ASP A 268 27.96 -18.25 -12.07
CA ASP A 268 27.29 -19.48 -11.62
C ASP A 268 27.38 -19.60 -10.09
N PRO A 269 26.32 -19.19 -9.36
CA PRO A 269 26.33 -19.19 -7.90
C PRO A 269 26.18 -20.60 -7.30
N CYS A 270 25.63 -21.55 -8.08
CA CYS A 270 25.41 -22.93 -7.67
C CYS A 270 25.52 -23.89 -8.87
N SER A 271 26.74 -24.36 -9.11
CA SER A 271 27.07 -25.28 -10.21
C SER A 271 26.29 -26.59 -10.13
N GLY A 272 25.77 -27.06 -11.26
CA GLY A 272 24.97 -28.28 -11.37
C GLY A 272 23.49 -28.12 -11.00
N THR A 273 23.07 -26.95 -10.52
CA THR A 273 21.67 -26.65 -10.21
C THR A 273 21.04 -25.80 -11.32
N TYR A 274 19.84 -26.20 -11.77
CA TYR A 274 19.07 -25.39 -12.72
C TYR A 274 18.51 -24.16 -12.02
N LYS A 275 18.83 -22.96 -12.50
CA LYS A 275 18.52 -21.70 -11.81
C LYS A 275 17.34 -20.96 -12.45
N TYR A 276 16.92 -19.90 -11.79
CA TYR A 276 15.99 -18.91 -12.33
C TYR A 276 16.38 -17.52 -11.84
N LEU A 277 16.14 -16.54 -12.70
CA LEU A 277 16.17 -15.14 -12.34
C LEU A 277 14.81 -14.75 -11.79
N GLU A 278 14.80 -14.30 -10.55
CA GLU A 278 13.64 -13.79 -9.84
C GLU A 278 13.88 -12.31 -9.52
N VAL A 279 12.92 -11.45 -9.86
CA VAL A 279 13.06 -10.00 -9.74
C VAL A 279 11.79 -9.42 -9.12
N PHE A 280 11.96 -8.58 -8.10
CA PHE A 280 10.94 -7.69 -7.58
C PHE A 280 11.25 -6.26 -7.96
N TYR A 281 10.27 -5.56 -8.53
CA TYR A 281 10.42 -4.16 -8.91
C TYR A 281 9.11 -3.39 -8.81
N THR A 282 9.22 -2.08 -8.67
CA THR A 282 8.10 -1.15 -8.76
C THR A 282 8.23 -0.26 -10.00
N CYS A 283 7.10 0.29 -10.44
CA CYS A 283 7.07 1.32 -11.45
C CYS A 283 6.94 2.70 -10.78
N GLN A 284 7.91 3.60 -11.02
CA GLN A 284 7.95 4.96 -10.48
C GLN A 284 8.12 6.01 -11.61
N GLY A 285 7.50 7.19 -11.51
CA GLY A 285 7.62 8.26 -12.52
C GLY A 285 9.06 8.79 -12.72
N LYS A 286 9.49 9.04 -13.98
CA LYS A 286 10.83 9.61 -14.34
C LYS A 286 11.09 11.05 -13.87
N ASN A 287 10.04 11.77 -13.50
CA ASN A 287 10.10 13.06 -12.84
C ASN A 287 8.98 13.01 -11.82
N LEU A 288 9.24 13.28 -10.54
CA LEU A 288 8.19 13.43 -9.54
C LEU A 288 7.40 14.70 -9.87
N LYS A 289 6.51 14.61 -10.84
CA LYS A 289 5.30 15.42 -10.85
C LYS A 289 4.33 14.71 -9.89
N PRO A 290 3.68 15.48 -9.00
CA PRO A 290 2.74 14.95 -8.02
C PRO A 290 1.76 13.91 -8.59
N LEU A 291 1.24 14.13 -9.80
CA LEU A 291 0.05 13.44 -10.34
C LEU A 291 0.19 11.94 -10.57
N ASP A 292 1.41 11.40 -10.60
CA ASP A 292 1.69 10.01 -10.94
C ASP A 292 1.72 9.05 -9.72
N CYS A 293 1.57 9.57 -8.50
CA CYS A 293 1.43 8.77 -7.28
C CYS A 293 0.11 7.98 -7.20
N ILE A 294 -0.82 8.20 -8.14
CA ILE A 294 -2.18 7.63 -8.09
C ILE A 294 -2.21 6.18 -8.62
N HIS A 295 -1.24 5.75 -9.44
CA HIS A 295 -1.20 4.37 -9.99
C HIS A 295 0.02 3.55 -9.52
N SER A 296 0.84 4.10 -8.62
CA SER A 296 1.92 3.35 -7.96
C SER A 296 1.41 2.86 -6.61
N CYS A 297 1.44 1.54 -6.37
CA CYS A 297 1.06 0.90 -5.10
C CYS A 297 2.08 1.22 -3.98
N ALA A 298 2.30 2.50 -3.71
CA ALA A 298 3.25 2.98 -2.73
C ALA A 298 2.53 3.27 -1.40
N HIS A 299 2.91 2.53 -0.37
CA HIS A 299 2.56 2.71 1.04
C HIS A 299 1.07 2.68 1.38
N LYS A 300 0.51 1.47 1.42
CA LYS A 300 -0.85 1.24 1.94
C LYS A 300 -0.79 1.01 3.45
N LYS A 301 -1.52 1.81 4.21
CA LYS A 301 -1.75 1.64 5.64
C LYS A 301 -3.16 1.12 5.89
N VAL A 302 -3.29 -0.05 6.52
CA VAL A 302 -4.58 -0.65 6.86
C VAL A 302 -4.64 -0.95 8.35
N ILE A 303 -5.82 -0.76 8.93
CA ILE A 303 -6.10 -0.95 10.35
C ILE A 303 -7.30 -1.88 10.46
N ALA A 304 -7.20 -2.95 11.25
CA ALA A 304 -8.35 -3.77 11.62
C ALA A 304 -8.56 -3.81 13.12
N GLU A 305 -9.83 -3.88 13.47
CA GLU A 305 -10.32 -3.98 14.83
C GLU A 305 -10.38 -5.43 15.32
N LYS A 306 -10.26 -5.58 16.64
CA LYS A 306 -10.38 -6.88 17.29
C LYS A 306 -11.82 -7.40 17.16
N ASP A 307 -11.92 -8.65 16.70
CA ASP A 307 -13.10 -9.50 16.86
C ASP A 307 -13.64 -9.38 18.29
N SER A 308 -14.72 -8.62 18.44
CA SER A 308 -15.56 -8.68 19.63
C SER A 308 -16.41 -9.94 19.50
N ILE A 309 -15.78 -11.11 19.60
CA ILE A 309 -16.50 -12.36 19.84
C ILE A 309 -16.60 -12.48 21.35
N ILE A 310 -17.84 -12.25 21.81
CA ILE A 310 -18.55 -12.77 22.98
C ILE A 310 -17.67 -13.59 23.95
#